data_AF-A0A254QAG7-F1
#
_entry.id   AF-A0A254QAG7-F1
#
_cell.length_a   1.000
_cell.length_b   1.000
_cell.length_c   1.000
_cell.angle_alpha   90.00
_cell.angle_beta   90.00
_cell.angle_gamma   90.00
#
_symmetry.space_group_name_H-M   'P 1'
#
loop_
_entity.id
_entity.type
_entity.pdbx_description
1 polymer ?
#
loop_
_entity_poly.entity_id
_entity_poly.type
_entity_poly.pdbx_seq_one_letter_code
_entity_poly.pdbx_strand_id
1 'polypeptide(L)'
;MQHLTPWPHFIFDDFLPDESLKRLQAILPEHQNGFRQDDDDDMEIRYKFLPDLPLAKYFLGPEFKAFLQTTTGLSLRINEKSLVQLRVMTPDSPPMPAHVDNQEQKSLVCLLYVSPDWKEEYGGELCLLENKSALEQSSSSKLIAPLSNRMVLFCSEDSYWHSVKQVNHWLRYSIIMEWIIN
;
A
#
# COMPACT_ATOMS: atom_id res chain seq x y z
N MET A 1 9.92 -3.30 20.63
CA MET A 1 9.48 -2.72 19.34
C MET A 1 9.59 -1.21 19.47
N GLN A 2 10.27 -0.52 18.55
CA GLN A 2 10.22 0.95 18.53
C GLN A 2 8.86 1.35 17.95
N HIS A 3 8.06 2.08 18.72
CA HIS A 3 6.81 2.65 18.23
C HIS A 3 7.17 3.80 17.30
N LEU A 4 7.07 3.59 15.99
CA LEU A 4 7.23 4.66 15.02
C LEU A 4 6.05 5.64 15.15
N THR A 5 6.32 6.93 15.03
CA THR A 5 5.30 7.99 15.04
C THR A 5 4.74 8.20 13.62
N PRO A 6 3.47 8.61 13.45
CA PRO A 6 2.50 8.96 14.49
C PRO A 6 1.76 7.76 15.13
N TRP A 7 1.75 6.60 14.48
CA TRP A 7 1.13 5.38 14.98
C TRP A 7 1.91 4.13 14.51
N PRO A 8 1.74 2.96 15.14
CA PRO A 8 2.49 1.75 14.82
C PRO A 8 2.41 1.35 13.34
N HIS A 9 3.57 1.28 12.70
CA HIS A 9 3.74 0.79 11.34
C HIS A 9 5.10 0.11 11.19
N PHE A 10 5.26 -0.67 10.13
CA PHE A 10 6.54 -1.29 9.76
C PHE A 10 6.92 -0.89 8.34
N ILE A 11 8.22 -0.71 8.10
CA ILE A 11 8.78 -0.42 6.77
C ILE A 11 9.89 -1.44 6.52
N PHE A 12 9.81 -2.11 5.37
CA PHE A 12 10.82 -3.06 4.90
C PHE A 12 11.30 -2.60 3.54
N ASP A 13 12.58 -2.26 3.44
CA ASP A 13 13.25 -2.05 2.16
C ASP A 13 13.75 -3.39 1.63
N ASP A 14 13.90 -3.48 0.30
CA ASP A 14 14.37 -4.67 -0.40
C ASP A 14 13.59 -5.95 -0.06
N PHE A 15 12.25 -5.83 0.05
CA PHE A 15 11.40 -6.90 0.59
C PHE A 15 11.41 -8.19 -0.25
N LEU A 16 11.27 -8.06 -1.57
CA LEU A 16 11.34 -9.18 -2.50
C LEU A 16 12.78 -9.43 -2.97
N PRO A 17 13.15 -10.68 -3.29
CA PRO A 17 14.38 -10.93 -4.05
C PRO A 17 14.37 -10.16 -5.38
N ASP A 18 15.52 -9.61 -5.78
CA ASP A 18 15.66 -8.79 -6.99
C ASP A 18 15.05 -9.43 -8.24
N GLU A 19 15.25 -10.74 -8.43
CA GLU A 19 14.71 -11.47 -9.58
C GLU A 19 13.19 -11.54 -9.57
N SER A 20 12.56 -11.62 -8.40
CA SER A 20 11.11 -11.56 -8.26
C SER A 20 10.58 -10.16 -8.55
N LEU A 21 11.27 -9.11 -8.05
CA LEU A 21 10.92 -7.72 -8.34
C LEU A 21 11.02 -7.41 -9.84
N LYS A 22 12.12 -7.80 -10.50
CA LYS A 22 12.31 -7.58 -11.94
C LYS A 22 11.22 -8.27 -12.77
N ARG A 23 10.87 -9.51 -12.44
CA ARG A 23 9.77 -10.24 -13.11
C ARG A 23 8.44 -9.53 -12.95
N LEU A 24 8.17 -9.02 -11.74
CA LEU A 24 6.96 -8.25 -11.46
C LEU A 24 6.95 -6.92 -12.24
N GLN A 25 8.07 -6.20 -12.27
CA GLN A 25 8.17 -4.93 -12.99
C GLN A 25 8.03 -5.10 -14.50
N ALA A 26 8.55 -6.20 -15.06
CA ALA A 26 8.45 -6.49 -16.49
C ALA A 26 7.00 -6.63 -16.98
N ILE A 27 6.07 -7.07 -16.11
CA ILE A 27 4.65 -7.21 -16.47
C ILE A 27 3.81 -5.96 -16.20
N LEU A 28 4.31 -4.97 -15.44
CA LEU A 28 3.53 -3.75 -15.13
C LEU A 28 3.06 -2.98 -16.39
N PRO A 29 3.88 -2.79 -17.44
CA PRO A 29 3.45 -2.10 -18.65
C PRO A 29 2.28 -2.80 -19.35
N GLU A 30 2.27 -4.13 -19.39
CA GLU A 30 1.19 -4.92 -20.00
C GLU A 30 -0.12 -4.77 -19.23
N HIS A 31 -0.03 -4.39 -17.96
CA HIS A 31 -1.15 -4.15 -17.07
C HIS A 31 -1.58 -2.68 -17.00
N GLN A 32 -1.03 -1.78 -17.84
CA GLN A 32 -1.46 -0.37 -17.91
C GLN A 32 -2.94 -0.18 -18.27
N ASN A 33 -3.54 -1.16 -18.94
CA ASN A 33 -4.93 -1.13 -19.38
C ASN A 33 -5.82 -2.05 -18.53
N GLY A 34 -7.12 -1.75 -18.49
CA GLY A 34 -8.11 -2.59 -17.80
C GLY A 34 -8.11 -2.46 -16.28
N PHE A 35 -7.56 -1.36 -15.76
CA PHE A 35 -7.87 -0.92 -14.40
C PHE A 35 -9.37 -0.59 -14.32
N ARG A 36 -9.97 -1.01 -13.22
CA ARG A 36 -11.31 -0.57 -12.81
C ARG A 36 -11.15 0.69 -11.99
N GLN A 37 -12.15 1.54 -12.09
CA GLN A 37 -12.39 2.67 -11.21
C GLN A 37 -13.82 2.47 -10.73
N ASP A 38 -14.05 2.56 -9.42
CA ASP A 38 -15.39 2.45 -8.90
C ASP A 38 -16.11 3.79 -9.15
N ASP A 39 -17.29 3.74 -9.78
CA ASP A 39 -18.02 4.95 -10.21
C ASP A 39 -18.49 5.81 -9.02
N ASP A 40 -18.57 5.22 -7.81
CA ASP A 40 -18.95 5.87 -6.55
C ASP A 40 -17.74 6.28 -5.69
N ASP A 41 -16.51 6.13 -6.19
CA ASP A 41 -15.29 6.48 -5.47
C ASP A 41 -14.82 7.89 -5.83
N ASP A 42 -15.09 8.86 -4.96
CA ASP A 42 -14.60 10.25 -5.04
C ASP A 42 -13.05 10.33 -5.17
N MET A 43 -12.35 9.24 -4.85
CA MET A 43 -10.89 9.11 -4.85
C MET A 43 -10.32 8.64 -6.19
N GLU A 44 -11.17 8.31 -7.18
CA GLU A 44 -10.81 7.84 -8.52
C GLU A 44 -9.74 6.73 -8.53
N ILE A 45 -9.80 5.79 -7.57
CA ILE A 45 -8.76 4.78 -7.40
C ILE A 45 -8.81 3.80 -8.57
N ARG A 46 -7.71 3.74 -9.33
CA ARG A 46 -7.52 2.75 -10.40
C ARG A 46 -6.88 1.49 -9.85
N TYR A 47 -7.62 0.39 -9.86
CA TYR A 47 -7.15 -0.91 -9.38
C TYR A 47 -7.44 -2.05 -10.36
N LYS A 48 -6.61 -3.08 -10.32
CA LYS A 48 -6.83 -4.36 -10.99
C LYS A 48 -6.60 -5.44 -9.96
N PHE A 49 -7.57 -6.33 -9.77
CA PHE A 49 -7.28 -7.55 -9.05
C PHE A 49 -6.13 -8.26 -9.75
N LEU A 50 -5.23 -8.86 -8.98
CA LEU A 50 -4.23 -9.75 -9.53
C LEU A 50 -4.76 -11.19 -9.38
N PRO A 51 -5.74 -11.64 -10.20
CA PRO A 51 -6.32 -12.96 -10.03
C PRO A 51 -5.34 -14.09 -10.42
N ASP A 52 -4.24 -13.78 -11.12
CA ASP A 52 -3.51 -14.79 -11.88
C ASP A 52 -1.98 -14.73 -11.78
N LEU A 53 -1.45 -14.60 -10.56
CA LEU A 53 0.00 -14.66 -10.39
C LEU A 53 0.37 -15.54 -9.17
N PRO A 54 1.40 -16.41 -9.29
CA PRO A 54 2.11 -16.98 -8.15
C PRO A 54 2.41 -15.98 -7.02
N LEU A 55 2.49 -14.69 -7.35
CA LEU A 55 2.62 -13.59 -6.41
C LEU A 55 1.42 -13.42 -5.47
N ALA A 56 0.17 -13.51 -5.96
CA ALA A 56 -1.00 -13.47 -5.10
C ALA A 56 -1.05 -14.71 -4.18
N LYS A 57 -0.67 -15.88 -4.69
CA LYS A 57 -0.54 -17.11 -3.88
C LYS A 57 0.54 -16.98 -2.80
N TYR A 58 1.65 -16.31 -3.11
CA TYR A 58 2.69 -16.00 -2.14
C TYR A 58 2.16 -15.08 -1.04
N PHE A 59 1.54 -13.96 -1.41
CA PHE A 59 1.03 -12.96 -0.46
C PHE A 59 -0.18 -13.40 0.36
N LEU A 60 -0.92 -14.42 -0.10
CA LEU A 60 -2.00 -15.05 0.67
C LEU A 60 -1.58 -16.40 1.28
N GLY A 61 -0.31 -16.78 1.10
CA GLY A 61 0.25 -18.05 1.50
C GLY A 61 0.59 -18.13 2.99
N PRO A 62 0.78 -19.36 3.52
CA PRO A 62 1.06 -19.59 4.93
C PRO A 62 2.41 -19.01 5.37
N GLU A 63 3.43 -18.99 4.51
CA GLU A 63 4.74 -18.43 4.85
C GLU A 63 4.66 -16.91 5.04
N PHE A 64 3.99 -16.20 4.12
CA PHE A 64 3.80 -14.76 4.26
C PHE A 64 2.92 -14.43 5.46
N LYS A 65 1.86 -15.21 5.70
CA LYS A 65 1.08 -15.12 6.94
C LYS A 65 1.96 -15.23 8.18
N ALA A 66 2.79 -16.28 8.26
CA ALA A 66 3.68 -16.51 9.41
C ALA A 66 4.66 -15.35 9.61
N PHE A 67 5.20 -14.80 8.51
CA PHE A 67 6.02 -13.58 8.55
C PHE A 67 5.24 -12.40 9.17
N LEU A 68 4.02 -12.13 8.70
CA LEU A 68 3.19 -11.03 9.23
C LEU A 68 2.87 -11.22 10.71
N GLN A 69 2.46 -12.42 11.12
CA GLN A 69 2.12 -12.73 12.51
C GLN A 69 3.34 -12.62 13.43
N THR A 70 4.52 -13.08 12.97
CA THR A 70 5.78 -12.95 13.72
C THR A 70 6.20 -11.49 13.86
N THR A 71 6.02 -10.71 12.80
CA THR A 71 6.39 -9.29 12.75
C THR A 71 5.52 -8.43 13.65
N THR A 72 4.20 -8.66 13.59
CA THR A 72 3.20 -7.78 14.20
C THR A 72 2.70 -8.30 15.56
N GLY A 73 2.87 -9.59 15.84
CA GLY A 73 2.23 -10.26 16.97
C GLY A 73 0.73 -10.50 16.79
N LEU A 74 0.17 -10.21 15.62
CA LEU A 74 -1.27 -10.31 15.36
C LEU A 74 -1.71 -11.73 14.99
N SER A 75 -2.97 -12.04 15.29
CA SER A 75 -3.64 -13.23 14.80
C SER A 75 -4.39 -12.88 13.52
N LEU A 76 -3.99 -13.48 12.40
CA LEU A 76 -4.48 -13.11 11.06
C LEU A 76 -5.30 -14.22 10.42
N ARG A 77 -6.25 -13.85 9.54
CA ARG A 77 -6.97 -14.77 8.65
C ARG A 77 -7.23 -14.12 7.29
N ILE A 78 -7.52 -14.94 6.30
CA ILE A 78 -8.05 -14.50 5.01
C ILE A 78 -9.58 -14.66 4.99
N ASN A 79 -10.26 -13.78 4.25
CA ASN A 79 -11.66 -13.95 3.89
C ASN A 79 -11.88 -13.42 2.46
N GLU A 80 -13.14 -13.30 2.05
CA GLU A 80 -13.55 -12.73 0.76
C GLU A 80 -13.07 -11.29 0.50
N LYS A 81 -12.70 -10.54 1.56
CA LYS A 81 -12.16 -9.18 1.47
C LYS A 81 -10.63 -9.16 1.32
N SER A 82 -9.93 -10.28 1.57
CA SER A 82 -8.47 -10.40 1.43
C SER A 82 -8.03 -10.53 -0.03
N LEU A 83 -8.18 -9.43 -0.78
CA LEU A 83 -7.85 -9.36 -2.20
C LEU A 83 -6.46 -8.75 -2.40
N VAL A 84 -5.71 -9.29 -3.37
CA VAL A 84 -4.45 -8.70 -3.81
C VAL A 84 -4.72 -7.82 -5.01
N GLN A 85 -4.48 -6.52 -4.86
CA GLN A 85 -4.79 -5.49 -5.85
C GLN A 85 -3.51 -4.85 -6.35
N LEU A 86 -3.33 -4.77 -7.66
CA LEU A 86 -2.41 -3.83 -8.27
C LEU A 86 -3.14 -2.48 -8.39
N ARG A 87 -2.59 -1.43 -7.79
CA ARG A 87 -3.08 -0.06 -7.92
C ARG A 87 -2.09 0.80 -8.68
N VAL A 88 -2.61 1.73 -9.46
CA VAL A 88 -1.81 2.72 -10.19
C VAL A 88 -2.31 4.13 -9.89
N MET A 89 -1.39 5.04 -9.59
CA MET A 89 -1.64 6.47 -9.66
C MET A 89 -0.83 7.06 -10.80
N THR A 90 -1.51 7.81 -11.65
CA THR A 90 -0.93 8.51 -12.82
C THR A 90 -0.81 10.01 -12.51
N PRO A 91 -0.10 10.80 -13.33
CA PRO A 91 -0.09 12.25 -13.17
C PRO A 91 -1.47 12.91 -13.21
N ASP A 92 -2.43 12.29 -13.90
CA ASP A 92 -3.82 12.77 -13.97
C ASP A 92 -4.70 12.26 -12.81
N SER A 93 -4.17 11.38 -11.94
CA SER A 93 -4.92 10.91 -10.78
C SER A 93 -4.93 12.00 -9.71
N PRO A 94 -6.07 12.27 -9.03
CA PRO A 94 -6.06 13.16 -7.88
C PRO A 94 -5.19 12.59 -6.74
N PRO A 95 -4.72 13.44 -5.80
CA PRO A 95 -4.11 12.93 -4.58
C PRO A 95 -5.19 12.20 -3.76
N MET A 96 -4.79 11.23 -2.95
CA MET A 96 -5.72 10.63 -1.99
C MET A 96 -5.77 11.53 -0.74
N PRO A 97 -6.85 12.27 -0.46
CA PRO A 97 -6.97 13.07 0.76
C PRO A 97 -6.84 12.26 2.05
N ALA A 98 -6.66 12.96 3.16
CA ALA A 98 -6.58 12.35 4.49
C ALA A 98 -7.84 11.55 4.82
N HIS A 99 -7.66 10.25 5.08
CA HIS A 99 -8.71 9.31 5.42
C HIS A 99 -8.20 8.26 6.42
N VAL A 100 -9.13 7.45 6.92
CA VAL A 100 -8.86 6.17 7.58
C VAL A 100 -9.46 5.08 6.72
N ASP A 101 -8.91 3.88 6.77
CA ASP A 101 -9.48 2.75 6.03
C ASP A 101 -10.83 2.39 6.63
N ASN A 102 -11.91 2.69 5.92
CA ASN A 102 -13.27 2.44 6.38
C ASN A 102 -13.62 0.95 6.21
N GLN A 103 -13.25 0.15 7.21
CA GLN A 103 -13.50 -1.29 7.22
C GLN A 103 -14.38 -1.65 8.42
N GLU A 104 -15.47 -2.39 8.18
CA GLU A 104 -16.29 -2.98 9.25
C GLU A 104 -15.47 -3.92 10.16
N GLN A 105 -14.36 -4.43 9.65
CA GLN A 105 -13.48 -5.34 10.33
C GLN A 105 -12.03 -4.88 10.21
N LYS A 106 -11.35 -4.80 11.36
CA LYS A 106 -9.93 -4.45 11.41
C LYS A 106 -9.09 -5.41 10.57
N SER A 107 -8.19 -4.82 9.79
CA SER A 107 -7.28 -5.50 8.89
C SER A 107 -5.85 -5.00 9.10
N LEU A 108 -4.87 -5.83 8.77
CA LEU A 108 -3.50 -5.42 8.54
C LEU A 108 -3.35 -5.12 7.05
N VAL A 109 -3.15 -3.85 6.73
CA VAL A 109 -2.87 -3.37 5.37
C VAL A 109 -1.40 -3.60 5.08
N CYS A 110 -1.11 -4.23 3.95
CA CYS A 110 0.24 -4.39 3.43
C CYS A 110 0.33 -3.72 2.05
N LEU A 111 1.22 -2.75 1.92
CA LEU A 111 1.44 -1.95 0.73
C LEU A 111 2.87 -2.16 0.22
N LEU A 112 3.04 -2.74 -0.97
CA LEU A 112 4.35 -2.92 -1.62
C LEU A 112 4.48 -1.98 -2.82
N TYR A 113 5.51 -1.14 -2.81
CA TYR A 113 5.87 -0.27 -3.93
C TYR A 113 6.72 -1.01 -4.96
N VAL A 114 6.36 -0.87 -6.24
CA VAL A 114 6.99 -1.65 -7.32
C VAL A 114 7.47 -0.80 -8.49
N SER A 115 7.10 0.47 -8.54
CA SER A 115 7.63 1.37 -9.57
C SER A 115 9.15 1.61 -9.40
N PRO A 116 9.93 1.61 -10.49
CA PRO A 116 11.34 1.94 -10.44
C PRO A 116 11.56 3.47 -10.42
N ASP A 117 12.79 3.87 -10.07
CA ASP A 117 13.35 5.20 -10.30
C ASP A 117 12.56 6.38 -9.72
N TRP A 118 11.97 6.20 -8.52
CA TRP A 118 11.31 7.31 -7.83
C TRP A 118 12.29 8.46 -7.53
N LYS A 119 11.79 9.70 -7.65
CA LYS A 119 12.47 10.94 -7.25
C LYS A 119 11.52 11.79 -6.44
N GLU A 120 12.06 12.63 -5.56
CA GLU A 120 11.27 13.50 -4.68
C GLU A 120 10.27 14.39 -5.43
N GLU A 121 10.68 14.92 -6.59
CA GLU A 121 9.83 15.73 -7.47
C GLU A 121 8.60 14.99 -8.05
N TYR A 122 8.60 13.65 -8.03
CA TYR A 122 7.49 12.85 -8.53
C TYR A 122 6.34 12.73 -7.53
N GLY A 123 6.55 13.08 -6.26
CA GLY A 123 5.52 12.98 -5.23
C GLY A 123 5.06 11.53 -5.00
N GLY A 124 3.78 11.31 -4.71
CA GLY A 124 3.24 9.97 -4.47
C GLY A 124 3.62 9.34 -3.12
N GLU A 125 4.17 10.11 -2.18
CA GLU A 125 4.47 9.63 -0.85
C GLU A 125 3.18 9.26 -0.10
N LEU A 126 3.27 8.19 0.70
CA LEU A 126 2.27 7.90 1.72
C LEU A 126 2.57 8.78 2.93
N CYS A 127 1.59 9.57 3.35
CA CYS A 127 1.67 10.44 4.51
C CYS A 127 0.91 9.80 5.66
N LEU A 128 1.60 9.38 6.72
CA LEU A 128 0.95 8.96 7.96
C LEU A 128 0.73 10.19 8.82
N LEU A 129 -0.50 10.38 9.28
CA LEU A 129 -0.96 11.60 9.95
C LEU A 129 -1.41 11.27 11.38
N GLU A 130 -1.07 12.13 12.33
CA GLU A 130 -1.54 12.01 13.71
C GLU A 130 -3.06 12.14 13.82
N ASN A 131 -3.66 12.98 12.98
CA ASN A 131 -5.10 13.17 12.89
C ASN A 131 -5.50 13.79 11.53
N LYS A 132 -6.80 13.88 11.26
CA LYS A 132 -7.37 14.45 10.02
C LYS A 132 -6.86 15.86 9.68
N SER A 133 -6.57 16.68 10.69
CA SER A 133 -6.17 18.08 10.52
C SER A 133 -4.65 18.27 10.44
N ALA A 134 -3.86 17.20 10.57
CA ALA A 134 -2.42 17.28 10.44
C ALA A 134 -2.02 17.62 8.99
N LEU A 135 -1.01 18.47 8.85
CA LEU A 135 -0.45 18.83 7.54
C LEU A 135 0.64 17.82 7.17
N GLU A 136 0.70 17.42 5.90
CA GLU A 136 1.63 16.39 5.38
C GLU A 136 3.12 16.70 5.58
N GLN A 137 3.48 17.96 5.83
CA GLN A 137 4.86 18.42 6.03
C GLN A 137 5.08 18.99 7.43
N SER A 138 4.30 18.54 8.41
CA SER A 138 4.40 18.97 9.80
C SER A 138 5.06 17.91 10.69
N SER A 139 5.45 18.31 11.90
CA SER A 139 6.01 17.39 12.91
C SER A 139 5.04 16.29 13.36
N SER A 140 3.75 16.42 13.05
CA SER A 140 2.70 15.42 13.33
C SER A 140 2.43 14.47 12.15
N SER A 141 3.35 14.42 11.19
CA SER A 141 3.25 13.55 10.02
C SER A 141 4.54 12.77 9.77
N LYS A 142 4.40 11.61 9.13
CA LYS A 142 5.50 10.79 8.63
C LYS A 142 5.32 10.55 7.14
N LEU A 143 6.24 11.08 6.34
CA LEU A 143 6.30 10.81 4.90
C LEU A 143 7.07 9.52 4.62
N ILE A 144 6.49 8.67 3.77
CA ILE A 144 7.10 7.44 3.29
C ILE A 144 7.20 7.51 1.78
N ALA A 145 8.43 7.67 1.28
CA ALA A 145 8.72 7.64 -0.15
C ALA A 145 8.35 6.27 -0.75
N PRO A 146 7.71 6.22 -1.93
CA PRO A 146 7.31 5.00 -2.62
C PRO A 146 8.50 4.36 -3.36
N LEU A 147 9.59 4.10 -2.63
CA LEU A 147 10.80 3.48 -3.17
C LEU A 147 10.49 2.07 -3.66
N SER A 148 11.09 1.68 -4.79
CA SER A 148 10.92 0.34 -5.33
C SER A 148 11.28 -0.72 -4.28
N ASN A 149 10.48 -1.78 -4.21
CA ASN A 149 10.65 -2.90 -3.27
C ASN A 149 10.47 -2.55 -1.78
N ARG A 150 9.95 -1.36 -1.47
CA ARG A 150 9.57 -1.00 -0.11
C ARG A 150 8.17 -1.52 0.21
N MET A 151 8.06 -2.31 1.29
CA MET A 151 6.79 -2.71 1.88
C MET A 151 6.49 -1.89 3.14
N VAL A 152 5.24 -1.46 3.27
CA VAL A 152 4.72 -0.78 4.46
C VAL A 152 3.58 -1.61 5.04
N LEU A 153 3.59 -1.84 6.36
CA LEU A 153 2.53 -2.53 7.08
C LEU A 153 1.92 -1.62 8.15
N PHE A 154 0.60 -1.61 8.25
CA PHE A 154 -0.13 -0.95 9.35
C PHE A 154 -1.54 -1.49 9.53
N CYS A 155 -2.13 -1.31 10.71
CA CYS A 155 -3.50 -1.72 10.95
C CYS A 155 -4.51 -0.68 10.45
N SER A 156 -5.65 -1.11 9.92
CA SER A 156 -6.81 -0.24 9.73
C SER A 156 -7.45 0.03 11.10
N GLU A 157 -7.26 1.26 11.58
CA GLU A 157 -7.80 1.76 12.84
C GLU A 157 -8.43 3.14 12.59
N ASP A 158 -9.50 3.46 13.32
CA ASP A 158 -10.25 4.73 13.16
C ASP A 158 -9.42 5.99 13.49
N SER A 159 -8.24 5.81 14.06
CA SER A 159 -7.29 6.87 14.38
C SER A 159 -6.06 6.90 13.46
N TYR A 160 -5.90 5.94 12.54
CA TYR A 160 -4.70 5.83 11.71
C TYR A 160 -4.89 6.59 10.39
N TRP A 161 -4.94 7.91 10.53
CA TRP A 161 -5.13 8.82 9.42
C TRP A 161 -3.94 8.75 8.46
N HIS A 162 -4.22 8.72 7.16
CA HIS A 162 -3.20 8.78 6.13
C HIS A 162 -3.72 9.40 4.83
N SER A 163 -2.80 9.88 3.99
CA SER A 163 -3.05 10.42 2.65
C SER A 163 -2.00 9.93 1.67
N VAL A 164 -2.23 10.11 0.36
CA VAL A 164 -1.22 9.88 -0.67
C VAL A 164 -1.07 11.15 -1.50
N LYS A 165 0.15 11.67 -1.56
CA LYS A 165 0.46 12.88 -2.32
C LYS A 165 0.22 12.69 -3.81
N GLN A 166 -0.03 13.81 -4.49
CA GLN A 166 -0.12 13.87 -5.95
C GLN A 166 1.10 13.24 -6.58
N VAL A 167 0.90 12.48 -7.67
CA VAL A 167 1.97 11.95 -8.50
C VAL A 167 2.22 12.90 -9.66
N ASN A 168 3.49 13.15 -10.00
CA ASN A 168 3.91 14.02 -11.11
C ASN A 168 4.88 13.28 -12.02
N HIS A 169 4.65 13.34 -13.35
CA HIS A 169 5.56 12.83 -14.39
C HIS A 169 6.05 11.38 -14.22
N TRP A 170 5.32 10.56 -13.48
CA TRP A 170 5.71 9.20 -13.10
C TRP A 170 4.46 8.33 -12.91
N LEU A 171 4.63 7.01 -12.97
CA LEU A 171 3.57 6.05 -12.67
C LEU A 171 3.87 5.40 -11.34
N ARG A 172 2.99 5.57 -10.36
CA ARG A 172 3.12 4.96 -9.03
C ARG A 172 2.29 3.68 -8.98
N TYR A 173 2.96 2.54 -9.14
CA TYR A 173 2.39 1.23 -8.96
C TYR A 173 2.63 0.74 -7.54
N SER A 174 1.57 0.17 -6.96
CA SER A 174 1.64 -0.48 -5.67
C SER A 174 0.79 -1.74 -5.65
N ILE A 175 1.20 -2.73 -4.88
CA ILE A 175 0.39 -3.90 -4.57
C ILE A 175 -0.16 -3.73 -3.16
N ILE A 176 -1.47 -3.78 -3.04
CA ILE A 176 -2.18 -3.72 -1.77
C ILE A 176 -2.80 -5.08 -1.49
N MET A 177 -2.68 -5.52 -0.25
CA MET A 177 -3.33 -6.71 0.29
C MET A 177 -3.74 -6.45 1.73
N GLU A 178 -4.85 -7.06 2.13
CA GLU A 178 -5.38 -6.90 3.48
C GLU A 178 -5.59 -8.25 4.15
N TRP A 179 -5.07 -8.37 5.38
CA TRP A 179 -5.24 -9.53 6.23
C TRP A 179 -6.17 -9.20 7.38
N ILE A 180 -7.22 -10.00 7.55
CA ILE A 180 -8.19 -9.76 8.60
C ILE A 180 -7.59 -10.10 9.97
N ILE A 181 -7.75 -9.20 10.94
CA ILE A 181 -7.34 -9.41 12.33
C ILE A 181 -8.47 -10.18 13.06
N ASN A 182 -8.08 -11.23 13.80
CA ASN A 182 -9.00 -12.02 14.64
C ASN A 182 -9.38 -11.31 15.94
#